data_AF-A0A9E5DU08-F1
#
_entry.id   AF-A0A9E5DU08-F1
#
_cell.length_a   1.000
_cell.length_b   1.000
_cell.length_c   1.000
_cell.angle_alpha   90.00
_cell.angle_beta   90.00
_cell.angle_gamma   90.00
#
_symmetry.space_group_name_H-M   'P 1'
#
loop_
_entity.id
_entity.type
_entity.pdbx_description
1 polymer ?
#
loop_
_entity_poly.entity_id
_entity_poly.type
_entity_poly.pdbx_seq_one_letter_code
_entity_poly.pdbx_strand_id
1 'polypeptide(L)'
;MSVMYNLAEHPLSMRAVASVLLQQALVEAASGPSGCGECAGNSHKAVLYRVAPTVFLPAKEQPAVCLRLEKTTRAQPWIYPVRSFKSAAALNDWIMALARGQGPDGKDLYARCVDTCSPQYQFLVTPEGESLAVQTQVQCGLARDVKSDEYRVSTTLRRQCDVPPEAALAAPH
;
A
#
# COMPACT_ATOMS: atom_id res chain seq x y z
N MET A 1 4.80 6.60 -11.37
CA MET A 1 5.50 7.88 -11.07
C MET A 1 5.84 7.89 -9.58
N SER A 2 6.99 8.42 -9.16
CA SER A 2 7.36 8.49 -7.73
C SER A 2 7.63 9.95 -7.37
N VAL A 3 7.02 10.45 -6.31
CA VAL A 3 7.23 11.82 -5.85
C VAL A 3 7.59 11.79 -4.36
N MET A 4 8.64 12.52 -3.99
CA MET A 4 9.00 12.76 -2.59
C MET A 4 8.19 13.95 -2.08
N TYR A 5 7.52 13.80 -0.94
CA TYR A 5 6.78 14.87 -0.31
C TYR A 5 7.16 15.01 1.17
N ASN A 6 7.46 16.23 1.58
CA ASN A 6 7.48 16.63 2.99
C ASN A 6 6.03 16.84 3.43
N LEU A 7 5.55 15.98 4.31
CA LEU A 7 4.13 15.89 4.67
C LEU A 7 3.65 17.01 5.60
N ALA A 8 4.56 17.72 6.26
CA ALA A 8 4.22 18.71 7.29
C ALA A 8 3.95 20.13 6.74
N GLU A 9 4.45 20.50 5.56
CA GLU A 9 4.56 21.92 5.15
C GLU A 9 3.82 22.31 3.86
N HIS A 10 3.09 21.41 3.19
CA HIS A 10 2.50 21.71 1.87
C HIS A 10 1.01 22.17 1.94
N PRO A 11 0.60 23.25 1.23
CA PRO A 11 -0.76 23.81 1.26
C PRO A 11 -1.84 22.90 0.65
N LEU A 12 -1.43 21.98 -0.24
CA LEU A 12 -2.27 20.83 -0.62
C LEU A 12 -2.00 19.71 0.39
N SER A 13 -2.93 19.48 1.30
CA SER A 13 -2.84 18.37 2.28
C SER A 13 -2.44 17.06 1.58
N MET A 14 -1.62 16.22 2.22
CA MET A 14 -1.19 14.91 1.67
C MET A 14 -2.34 14.11 1.07
N ARG A 15 -3.52 14.22 1.69
CA ARG A 15 -4.78 13.64 1.24
C ARG A 15 -5.10 14.04 -0.21
N ALA A 16 -4.95 15.30 -0.56
CA ALA A 16 -5.21 15.81 -1.90
C ALA A 16 -4.22 15.25 -2.93
N VAL A 17 -2.92 15.25 -2.60
CA VAL A 17 -1.88 14.72 -3.50
C VAL A 17 -2.03 13.21 -3.69
N ALA A 18 -2.25 12.46 -2.60
CA ALA A 18 -2.49 11.02 -2.64
C ALA A 18 -3.75 10.68 -3.44
N SER A 19 -4.84 11.43 -3.23
CA SER A 19 -6.08 11.29 -4.02
C SER A 19 -5.83 11.51 -5.50
N VAL A 20 -5.11 12.58 -5.88
CA VAL A 20 -4.81 12.89 -7.28
C VAL A 20 -3.96 11.80 -7.93
N LEU A 21 -2.88 11.36 -7.28
CA LEU A 21 -2.00 10.31 -7.80
C LEU A 21 -2.72 8.98 -7.96
N LEU A 22 -3.57 8.61 -6.99
CA LEU A 22 -4.36 7.39 -7.05
C LEU A 22 -5.41 7.48 -8.16
N GLN A 23 -6.11 8.60 -8.27
CA GLN A 23 -7.15 8.81 -9.29
C GLN A 23 -6.56 8.82 -10.70
N GLN A 24 -5.42 9.48 -10.91
CA GLN A 24 -4.69 9.44 -12.19
C GLN A 24 -4.28 8.01 -12.54
N ALA A 25 -3.70 7.26 -11.60
CA ALA A 25 -3.32 5.88 -11.83
C ALA A 25 -4.52 4.97 -12.17
N LEU A 26 -5.69 5.21 -11.55
CA LEU A 26 -6.92 4.49 -11.87
C LEU A 26 -7.45 4.84 -13.26
N VAL A 27 -7.41 6.11 -13.67
CA VAL A 27 -7.78 6.53 -15.03
C VAL A 27 -6.86 5.90 -16.07
N GLU A 28 -5.54 5.88 -15.82
CA GLU A 28 -4.57 5.22 -16.69
C GLU A 28 -4.78 3.71 -16.76
N ALA A 29 -5.12 3.07 -15.62
CA ALA A 29 -5.46 1.66 -15.56
C ALA A 29 -6.71 1.34 -16.42
N ALA A 30 -7.69 2.23 -16.45
CA ALA A 30 -8.91 2.07 -17.24
C ALA A 30 -8.72 2.34 -18.76
N SER A 31 -7.76 3.19 -19.13
CA SER A 31 -7.69 3.78 -20.48
C SER A 31 -6.68 3.12 -21.42
N GLY A 32 -5.74 2.30 -20.92
CA GLY A 32 -4.70 1.73 -21.78
C GLY A 32 -5.04 0.33 -22.32
N PRO A 33 -4.48 -0.09 -23.47
CA PRO A 33 -4.71 -1.42 -24.03
C PRO A 33 -4.28 -2.53 -23.05
N SER A 34 -5.07 -3.61 -23.00
CA SER A 34 -4.82 -4.84 -22.25
C SER A 34 -3.73 -5.75 -22.88
N GLY A 35 -3.16 -5.35 -24.03
CA GLY A 35 -2.20 -6.16 -24.78
C GLY A 35 -0.76 -6.11 -24.24
N CYS A 36 -0.23 -7.28 -23.85
CA CYS A 36 0.96 -7.95 -24.43
C CYS A 36 1.53 -9.00 -23.46
N GLY A 37 1.29 -10.28 -23.70
CA GLY A 37 1.83 -11.43 -22.95
C GLY A 37 0.73 -12.39 -22.48
N GLU A 38 0.92 -13.69 -22.71
CA GLU A 38 -0.06 -14.78 -22.59
C GLU A 38 -0.64 -14.93 -21.16
N CYS A 39 -1.65 -14.13 -20.82
CA CYS A 39 -2.59 -14.54 -19.78
C CYS A 39 -3.54 -15.58 -20.40
N ALA A 40 -3.74 -16.72 -19.72
CA ALA A 40 -4.71 -17.72 -20.15
C ALA A 40 -6.18 -17.24 -20.04
N GLY A 41 -6.41 -16.09 -19.39
CA GLY A 41 -7.71 -15.45 -19.21
C GLY A 41 -7.65 -13.94 -19.37
N ASN A 42 -8.67 -13.24 -18.85
CA ASN A 42 -8.70 -11.78 -18.88
C ASN A 42 -7.50 -11.20 -18.12
N SER A 43 -6.93 -10.14 -18.67
CA SER A 43 -5.89 -9.36 -17.99
C SER A 43 -6.44 -7.99 -17.64
N HIS A 44 -6.36 -7.62 -16.37
CA HIS A 44 -6.71 -6.27 -15.91
C HIS A 44 -5.48 -5.54 -15.38
N LYS A 45 -5.56 -4.22 -15.39
CA LYS A 45 -4.55 -3.36 -14.78
C LYS A 45 -4.95 -3.08 -13.34
N ALA A 46 -4.05 -3.41 -12.43
CA ALA A 46 -4.12 -3.03 -11.04
C ALA A 46 -3.14 -1.88 -10.77
N VAL A 47 -3.49 -1.01 -9.84
CA VAL A 47 -2.60 0.05 -9.35
C VAL A 47 -1.89 -0.45 -8.11
N LEU A 48 -0.57 -0.53 -8.16
CA LEU A 48 0.26 -0.75 -6.99
C LEU A 48 0.67 0.59 -6.39
N TYR A 49 0.01 0.95 -5.30
CA TYR A 49 0.25 2.16 -4.53
C TYR A 49 1.12 1.84 -3.31
N ARG A 50 2.26 2.54 -3.16
CA ARG A 50 3.20 2.32 -2.06
C ARG A 50 3.46 3.59 -1.28
N VAL A 51 3.56 3.43 0.04
CA VAL A 51 3.86 4.51 0.98
C VAL A 51 4.92 4.02 1.96
N ALA A 52 6.04 4.73 2.06
CA ALA A 52 7.13 4.39 2.98
C ALA A 52 7.85 5.64 3.50
N PRO A 53 8.29 5.68 4.75
CA PRO A 53 9.17 6.74 5.24
C PRO A 53 10.49 6.78 4.47
N THR A 54 11.08 7.96 4.30
CA THR A 54 12.38 8.13 3.62
C THR A 54 13.56 8.24 4.58
N VAL A 55 13.31 8.68 5.82
CA VAL A 55 14.35 8.90 6.83
C VAL A 55 14.08 8.00 8.03
N PHE A 56 15.07 7.21 8.41
CA PHE A 56 15.03 6.31 9.56
C PHE A 56 16.14 6.67 10.54
N LEU A 57 15.95 6.32 11.82
CA LEU A 57 17.02 6.41 12.80
C LEU A 57 18.24 5.58 12.34
N PRO A 58 19.47 6.02 12.66
CA PRO A 58 20.66 5.24 12.34
C PRO A 58 20.63 3.89 13.06
N ALA A 59 21.27 2.86 12.48
CA ALA A 59 21.18 1.48 12.96
C ALA A 59 21.51 1.30 14.46
N LYS A 60 22.44 2.11 15.00
CA LYS A 60 22.84 2.11 16.41
C LYS A 60 21.75 2.62 17.38
N GLU A 61 20.79 3.39 16.87
CA GLU A 61 19.67 3.98 17.62
C GLU A 61 18.36 3.24 17.34
N GLN A 62 18.39 2.20 16.49
CA GLN A 62 17.20 1.42 16.17
C GLN A 62 16.79 0.53 17.36
N PRO A 63 15.52 0.59 17.80
CA PRO A 63 15.01 -0.35 18.77
C PRO A 63 15.13 -1.79 18.24
N ALA A 64 15.59 -2.71 19.08
CA ALA A 64 15.77 -4.11 18.71
C ALA A 64 14.46 -4.75 18.19
N VAL A 65 13.32 -4.31 18.71
CA VAL A 65 11.99 -4.73 18.25
C VAL A 65 11.75 -4.33 16.79
N CYS A 66 12.12 -3.12 16.37
CA CYS A 66 11.95 -2.66 14.99
C CYS A 66 12.87 -3.41 14.03
N LEU A 67 14.11 -3.70 14.43
CA LEU A 67 15.03 -4.53 13.62
C LEU A 67 14.47 -5.94 13.40
N ARG A 68 13.91 -6.57 14.44
CA ARG A 68 13.30 -7.89 14.35
C ARG A 68 12.04 -7.88 13.47
N LEU A 69 11.17 -6.89 13.67
CA LEU A 69 9.94 -6.73 12.91
C LEU A 69 10.23 -6.42 11.44
N GLU A 70 11.21 -5.56 11.14
CA GLU A 70 11.65 -5.28 9.76
C GLU A 70 12.11 -6.57 9.08
N LYS A 71 13.00 -7.33 9.71
CA LYS A 71 13.52 -8.58 9.14
C LYS A 71 12.39 -9.59 8.87
N THR A 72 11.48 -9.76 9.84
CA THR A 72 10.40 -10.75 9.74
C THR A 72 9.37 -10.35 8.69
N THR A 73 8.91 -9.10 8.74
CA THR A 73 7.85 -8.60 7.86
C THR A 73 8.34 -8.22 6.47
N ARG A 74 9.65 -8.06 6.28
CA ARG A 74 10.25 -7.97 4.94
C ARG A 74 10.23 -9.32 4.21
N ALA A 75 10.44 -10.42 4.94
CA ALA A 75 10.34 -11.76 4.38
C ALA A 75 8.88 -12.18 4.19
N GLN A 76 8.02 -11.86 5.16
CA GLN A 76 6.60 -12.19 5.15
C GLN A 76 5.77 -10.98 5.61
N PRO A 77 5.35 -10.10 4.68
CA PRO A 77 4.53 -8.94 5.01
C PRO A 77 3.21 -9.36 5.64
N TRP A 78 2.67 -8.51 6.53
CA TRP A 78 1.33 -8.69 7.05
C TRP A 78 0.32 -8.43 5.94
N ILE A 79 -0.52 -9.42 5.65
CA ILE A 79 -1.56 -9.31 4.63
C ILE A 79 -2.88 -9.06 5.34
N TYR A 80 -3.53 -7.94 5.01
CA TYR A 80 -4.90 -7.68 5.46
C TYR A 80 -5.90 -8.31 4.49
N PRO A 81 -7.11 -8.66 4.97
CA PRO A 81 -8.19 -9.12 4.11
C PRO A 81 -8.46 -8.13 2.98
N VAL A 82 -8.86 -8.65 1.81
CA VAL A 82 -9.24 -7.81 0.67
C VAL A 82 -10.45 -6.96 1.07
N ARG A 83 -10.38 -5.66 0.79
CA ARG A 83 -11.45 -4.70 1.05
C ARG A 83 -11.99 -4.12 -0.25
N SER A 84 -13.29 -3.90 -0.30
CA SER A 84 -13.95 -3.23 -1.42
C SER A 84 -14.35 -1.80 -1.03
N PHE A 85 -14.09 -0.84 -1.93
CA PHE A 85 -14.41 0.57 -1.76
C PHE A 85 -15.21 1.08 -2.95
N LYS A 86 -16.21 1.92 -2.70
CA LYS A 86 -17.07 2.49 -3.76
C LYS A 86 -16.39 3.61 -4.57
N SER A 87 -15.26 4.15 -4.10
CA SER A 87 -14.57 5.25 -4.76
C SER A 87 -13.13 5.38 -4.28
N ALA A 88 -12.31 6.08 -5.08
CA ALA A 88 -10.94 6.42 -4.71
C ALA A 88 -10.88 7.29 -3.44
N ALA A 89 -11.89 8.15 -3.22
CA ALA A 89 -11.99 8.96 -2.01
C ALA A 89 -12.20 8.10 -0.75
N ALA A 90 -13.13 7.13 -0.81
CA ALA A 90 -13.38 6.21 0.30
C ALA A 90 -12.14 5.34 0.62
N LEU A 91 -11.44 4.89 -0.42
CA LEU A 91 -10.16 4.19 -0.28
C LEU A 91 -9.12 5.09 0.41
N ASN A 92 -8.94 6.32 -0.06
CA ASN A 92 -7.96 7.24 0.53
C ASN A 92 -8.26 7.55 2.00
N ASP A 93 -9.53 7.77 2.36
CA ASP A 93 -9.91 7.99 3.76
C ASP A 93 -9.60 6.78 4.64
N TRP A 94 -9.81 5.56 4.14
CA TRP A 94 -9.42 4.34 4.85
C TRP A 94 -7.89 4.20 4.97
N ILE A 95 -7.12 4.47 3.91
CA ILE A 95 -5.64 4.46 3.96
C ILE A 95 -5.14 5.44 5.03
N MET A 96 -5.73 6.64 5.10
CA MET A 96 -5.37 7.65 6.09
C MET A 96 -5.74 7.22 7.51
N ALA A 97 -6.87 6.55 7.70
CA ALA A 97 -7.25 6.00 9.00
C ALA A 97 -6.28 4.89 9.44
N LEU A 98 -6.00 3.93 8.54
CA LEU A 98 -5.02 2.86 8.76
C LEU A 98 -3.66 3.43 9.16
N ALA A 99 -3.15 4.40 8.40
CA ALA A 99 -1.83 4.98 8.63
C ALA A 99 -1.72 5.83 9.91
N ARG A 100 -2.84 6.22 10.51
CA ARG A 100 -2.89 6.97 11.78
C ARG A 100 -3.22 6.09 12.98
N GLY A 101 -3.31 4.77 12.80
CA GLY A 101 -3.75 3.87 13.86
C GLY A 101 -5.24 4.03 14.21
N GLN A 102 -6.03 4.60 13.30
CA GLN A 102 -7.45 4.85 13.49
C GLN A 102 -8.30 3.77 12.81
N GLY A 103 -9.53 3.58 13.32
CA GLY A 103 -10.40 2.49 12.88
C GLY A 103 -9.91 1.11 13.32
N PRO A 104 -10.63 0.03 12.96
CA PRO A 104 -10.28 -1.33 13.37
C PRO A 104 -8.91 -1.78 12.86
N ASP A 105 -8.63 -1.58 11.56
CA ASP A 105 -7.36 -2.03 10.97
C ASP A 105 -6.18 -1.19 11.43
N GLY A 106 -6.36 0.12 11.62
CA GLY A 106 -5.30 0.98 12.15
C GLY A 106 -4.93 0.55 13.58
N LYS A 107 -5.93 0.24 14.42
CA LYS A 107 -5.67 -0.26 15.78
C LYS A 107 -4.96 -1.61 15.76
N ASP A 108 -5.41 -2.55 14.93
CA ASP A 108 -4.74 -3.85 14.76
C ASP A 108 -3.30 -3.68 14.23
N LEU A 109 -3.10 -2.80 13.25
CA LEU A 109 -1.79 -2.50 12.71
C LEU A 109 -0.81 -2.04 13.78
N TYR A 110 -1.19 -1.04 14.57
CA TYR A 110 -0.30 -0.48 15.58
C TYR A 110 -0.20 -1.36 16.83
N ALA A 111 -1.10 -2.34 17.00
CA ALA A 111 -0.92 -3.42 17.96
C ALA A 111 0.14 -4.45 17.51
N ARG A 112 0.36 -4.61 16.19
CA ARG A 112 1.35 -5.53 15.61
C ARG A 112 2.70 -4.87 15.32
N CYS A 113 2.68 -3.71 14.67
CA CYS A 113 3.82 -2.83 14.49
C CYS A 113 3.94 -1.92 15.72
N VAL A 114 4.35 -2.52 16.84
CA VAL A 114 4.45 -1.84 18.14
C VAL A 114 5.56 -0.78 18.16
N ASP A 115 5.49 0.09 19.18
CA ASP A 115 6.54 1.08 19.49
C ASP A 115 6.66 2.15 18.39
N THR A 116 7.84 2.71 18.21
CA THR A 116 8.21 3.73 17.23
C THR A 116 8.47 3.17 15.83
N CYS A 117 8.25 1.87 15.62
CA CYS A 117 8.48 1.22 14.34
C CYS A 117 7.53 1.77 13.28
N SER A 118 8.08 2.21 12.15
CA SER A 118 7.30 2.91 11.14
C SER A 118 6.86 1.96 10.03
N PRO A 119 5.56 1.68 9.89
CA PRO A 119 5.03 0.78 8.86
C PRO A 119 5.24 1.33 7.44
N GLN A 120 5.47 0.41 6.51
CA GLN A 120 5.52 0.63 5.07
C GLN A 120 4.37 -0.13 4.43
N TYR A 121 3.68 0.51 3.51
CA TYR A 121 2.41 0.03 2.96
C TYR A 121 2.52 -0.26 1.48
N GLN A 122 1.89 -1.34 1.06
CA GLN A 122 1.59 -1.62 -0.34
C GLN A 122 0.11 -1.93 -0.48
N PHE A 123 -0.57 -1.16 -1.34
CA PHE A 123 -1.96 -1.34 -1.69
C PHE A 123 -2.03 -1.72 -3.16
N LEU A 124 -2.50 -2.93 -3.44
CA LEU A 124 -2.81 -3.36 -4.78
C LEU A 124 -4.30 -3.11 -5.01
N VAL A 125 -4.61 -2.12 -5.84
CA VAL A 125 -5.95 -1.63 -6.11
C VAL A 125 -6.40 -2.13 -7.46
N THR A 126 -7.46 -2.92 -7.48
CA THR A 126 -8.03 -3.54 -8.67
C THR A 126 -9.43 -2.98 -8.91
N PRO A 127 -9.70 -2.36 -10.07
CA PRO A 127 -11.05 -1.96 -10.43
C PRO A 127 -11.96 -3.19 -10.62
N GLU A 128 -13.11 -3.20 -9.96
CA GLU A 128 -14.13 -4.25 -10.05
C GLU A 128 -15.50 -3.60 -10.29
N GLY A 129 -15.84 -3.40 -11.57
CA GLY A 129 -17.05 -2.68 -11.96
C GLY A 129 -17.04 -1.23 -11.45
N GLU A 130 -18.01 -0.89 -10.59
CA GLU A 130 -18.11 0.43 -9.95
C GLU A 130 -17.35 0.51 -8.61
N SER A 131 -16.62 -0.54 -8.24
CA SER A 131 -15.90 -0.64 -6.97
C SER A 131 -14.40 -0.85 -7.16
N LEU A 132 -13.66 -0.72 -6.07
CA LEU A 132 -12.21 -0.91 -5.99
C LEU A 132 -11.93 -2.02 -4.96
N ALA A 133 -11.44 -3.16 -5.41
CA ALA A 133 -10.88 -4.18 -4.53
C ALA A 133 -9.44 -3.83 -4.17
N VAL A 134 -9.08 -3.97 -2.90
CA VAL A 134 -7.78 -3.57 -2.38
C VAL A 134 -7.20 -4.68 -1.54
N GLN A 135 -6.09 -5.23 -2.01
CA GLN A 135 -5.23 -6.09 -1.22
C GLN A 135 -4.15 -5.23 -0.57
N THR A 136 -3.99 -5.36 0.75
CA THR A 136 -3.05 -4.55 1.52
C THR A 136 -1.98 -5.41 2.14
N GLN A 137 -0.72 -5.01 1.96
CA GLN A 137 0.43 -5.60 2.60
C GLN A 137 1.15 -4.55 3.42
N VAL A 138 1.55 -4.92 4.64
CA VAL A 138 2.28 -4.03 5.54
C VAL A 138 3.57 -4.69 6.02
N GLN A 139 4.67 -3.96 5.84
CA GLN A 139 5.95 -4.26 6.46
C GLN A 139 6.10 -3.33 7.67
N CYS A 140 6.29 -3.89 8.87
CA CYS A 140 6.69 -3.08 10.02
C CYS A 140 8.15 -2.66 9.81
N GLY A 141 8.37 -1.41 9.44
CA GLY A 141 9.70 -0.91 9.12
C GLY A 141 10.51 -0.53 10.35
N LEU A 142 11.67 0.06 10.08
CA LEU A 142 12.56 0.64 11.07
C LEU A 142 11.88 1.82 11.80
N ALA A 143 12.41 2.20 12.97
CA ALA A 143 11.97 3.41 13.63
C ALA A 143 12.35 4.64 12.78
N ARG A 144 11.37 5.52 12.57
CA ARG A 144 11.52 6.77 11.82
C ARG A 144 12.14 7.85 12.69
N ASP A 145 12.92 8.73 12.08
CA ASP A 145 13.26 10.00 12.71
C ASP A 145 12.03 10.92 12.69
N VAL A 146 11.40 11.11 13.84
CA VAL A 146 10.18 11.93 13.98
C VAL A 146 10.38 13.41 13.62
N LYS A 147 11.63 13.87 13.47
CA LYS A 147 11.95 15.22 13.01
C LYS A 147 11.81 15.37 11.50
N SER A 148 11.81 14.27 10.75
CA SER A 148 11.54 14.26 9.31
C SER A 148 10.15 13.65 9.06
N ASP A 149 9.22 14.50 8.62
CA ASP A 149 7.88 14.06 8.20
C ASP A 149 7.83 13.75 6.70
N GLU A 150 8.86 13.09 6.18
CA GLU A 150 8.99 12.82 4.75
C GLU A 150 8.64 11.37 4.42
N TYR A 151 7.77 11.21 3.42
CA TYR A 151 7.38 9.91 2.91
C TYR A 151 7.51 9.89 1.39
N ARG A 152 7.90 8.72 0.90
CA ARG A 152 7.85 8.39 -0.52
C ARG A 152 6.49 7.80 -0.82
N VAL A 153 5.79 8.45 -1.74
CA VAL A 153 4.54 7.95 -2.30
C VAL A 153 4.78 7.59 -3.77
N SER A 154 4.38 6.39 -4.17
CA SER A 154 4.55 5.95 -5.56
C SER A 154 3.37 5.12 -6.05
N THR A 155 3.04 5.29 -7.33
CA THR A 155 2.08 4.47 -8.07
C THR A 155 2.79 3.76 -9.21
N THR A 156 2.47 2.49 -9.41
CA THR A 156 2.92 1.70 -10.56
C THR A 156 1.76 0.88 -11.08
N LEU A 157 1.55 0.88 -12.39
CA LEU A 157 0.58 -0.03 -13.00
C LEU A 157 1.17 -1.44 -13.03
N ARG A 158 0.43 -2.39 -12.48
CA ARG A 158 0.72 -3.81 -12.58
C ARG A 158 -0.36 -4.46 -13.44
N ARG A 159 0.02 -5.45 -14.25
CA ARG A 159 -0.98 -6.36 -14.83
C ARG A 159 -1.23 -7.50 -13.87
N GLN A 160 -2.49 -7.86 -13.74
CA GLN A 160 -2.91 -9.12 -13.16
C GLN A 160 -3.60 -9.92 -14.24
N CYS A 161 -3.24 -11.20 -14.33
CA CYS A 161 -4.05 -12.16 -15.07
C CYS A 161 -5.08 -12.70 -14.09
N ASP A 162 -6.33 -12.83 -14.52
CA ASP A 162 -7.27 -13.71 -13.82
C ASP A 162 -6.67 -15.11 -13.80
N VAL A 163 -6.49 -15.65 -12.61
CA VAL A 163 -6.20 -17.06 -12.44
C VAL A 163 -7.56 -17.75 -12.48
N PRO A 164 -7.84 -18.65 -13.43
CA PRO A 164 -9.08 -19.41 -13.42
C PRO A 164 -9.24 -20.09 -12.06
N PRO A 165 -10.45 -20.15 -11.48
CA PRO A 165 -10.69 -20.74 -10.16
C PRO A 165 -10.20 -22.19 -10.03
N GLU A 166 -9.96 -22.88 -11.16
CA GLU A 166 -9.44 -24.24 -11.21
C GLU A 166 -7.96 -24.39 -10.79
N ALA A 167 -7.14 -23.34 -10.93
CA ALA A 167 -5.73 -23.40 -10.51
C ALA A 167 -5.52 -23.07 -9.00
N ALA A 168 -6.54 -22.54 -8.31
CA ALA A 168 -6.49 -22.30 -6.87
C ALA A 168 -6.65 -23.59 -6.03
N LEU A 169 -7.12 -24.69 -6.64
CA LEU A 169 -7.27 -26.01 -6.01
C LEU A 169 -6.03 -26.91 -6.14
N ALA A 170 -4.96 -26.45 -6.78
CA ALA A 170 -3.78 -27.27 -7.08
C ALA A 170 -2.53 -26.93 -6.22
N ALA A 171 -2.68 -26.19 -5.12
CA ALA A 171 -1.59 -26.04 -4.15
C ALA A 171 -1.63 -27.21 -3.14
N PRO A 172 -0.68 -28.15 -3.17
CA PRO A 172 -0.62 -29.21 -2.17
C PRO A 172 -0.29 -28.63 -0.79
N HIS A 173 -1.00 -29.15 0.22
CA HIS A 173 -0.83 -28.90 1.65
C HIS A 173 0.57 -29.22 2.16
#